data_AF-A0A1I8BU67-F1
#
_entry.id   AF-A0A1I8BU67-F1
#
_cell.length_a   1.000
_cell.length_b   1.000
_cell.length_c   1.000
_cell.angle_alpha   90.00
_cell.angle_beta   90.00
_cell.angle_gamma   90.00
#
_symmetry.space_group_name_H-M   'P 1'
#
loop_
_entity.id
_entity.type
_entity.pdbx_description
1 polymer ?
#
loop_
_entity_poly.entity_id
_entity_poly.type
_entity_poly.pdbx_seq_one_letter_code
_entity_poly.pdbx_strand_id
1 'polypeptide(L)'
;MPIRMTKSFLKAFGQIPDYDFLWKTEQTEIEGIERFKNVHLRRWINQKELIKHPKTRLLFAHGGYSSFLEAAKAGIPVLLVPLFADQGINAKRAQRFGISEILDKRTLNAEIVGKLIRKMLNDERLIDLIFSKFL
;
A
#
# COMPACT_ATOMS: atom_id res chain seq x y z
N MET A 1 -4.76 3.39 -13.61
CA MET A 1 -5.76 2.82 -12.66
C MET A 1 -7.12 3.47 -12.94
N PRO A 2 -8.25 2.74 -12.88
CA PRO A 2 -9.57 3.31 -13.12
C PRO A 2 -9.93 4.44 -12.15
N ILE A 3 -10.66 5.45 -12.64
CA ILE A 3 -11.04 6.66 -11.89
C ILE A 3 -11.76 6.32 -10.57
N ARG A 4 -12.64 5.31 -10.58
CA ARG A 4 -13.36 4.84 -9.37
C ARG A 4 -12.40 4.44 -8.26
N MET A 5 -11.35 3.68 -8.59
CA MET A 5 -10.35 3.26 -7.63
C MET A 5 -9.55 4.47 -7.13
N THR A 6 -9.15 5.36 -8.04
CA THR A 6 -8.40 6.57 -7.68
C THR A 6 -9.16 7.44 -6.68
N LYS A 7 -10.45 7.70 -6.93
CA LYS A 7 -11.31 8.45 -6.00
C LYS A 7 -11.48 7.73 -4.65
N SER A 8 -11.49 6.40 -4.65
CA SER A 8 -11.59 5.60 -3.42
C SER A 8 -10.32 5.73 -2.56
N PHE A 9 -9.13 5.65 -3.18
CA PHE A 9 -7.86 5.84 -2.49
C PHE A 9 -7.70 7.24 -1.93
N LEU A 10 -7.95 8.28 -2.74
CA LEU A 10 -7.86 9.67 -2.27
C LEU A 10 -8.74 9.92 -1.04
N LYS A 11 -10.00 9.50 -1.10
CA LYS A 11 -10.92 9.62 0.04
C LYS A 11 -10.44 8.86 1.27
N ALA A 12 -9.93 7.64 1.11
CA ALA A 12 -9.42 6.86 2.23
C ALA A 12 -8.18 7.50 2.86
N PHE A 13 -7.25 8.00 2.04
CA PHE A 13 -6.02 8.65 2.50
C PHE A 13 -6.33 9.96 3.24
N GLY A 14 -7.28 10.75 2.74
CA GLY A 14 -7.75 11.96 3.41
C GLY A 14 -8.36 11.74 4.79
N GLN A 15 -8.85 10.53 5.08
CA GLN A 15 -9.39 10.14 6.39
C GLN A 15 -8.30 9.72 7.39
N ILE A 16 -7.02 9.79 6.99
CA ILE A 16 -5.87 9.36 7.78
C ILE A 16 -4.84 10.51 7.77
N PRO A 17 -5.14 11.64 8.42
CA PRO A 17 -4.33 12.86 8.32
C PRO A 17 -2.97 12.75 9.01
N ASP A 18 -2.78 11.80 9.92
CA ASP A 18 -1.52 11.59 10.66
C ASP A 18 -0.40 11.01 9.80
N TYR A 19 -0.70 10.61 8.56
CA TYR A 19 0.24 10.00 7.64
C TYR A 19 0.24 10.67 6.27
N ASP A 20 1.43 10.84 5.71
CA ASP A 20 1.64 11.24 4.32
C ASP A 20 1.62 10.01 3.39
N PHE A 21 0.89 10.14 2.28
CA PHE A 21 0.78 9.14 1.23
C PHE A 21 1.55 9.60 0.00
N LEU A 22 2.75 9.02 -0.20
CA LEU A 22 3.52 9.23 -1.42
C LEU A 22 3.03 8.26 -2.49
N TRP A 23 2.46 8.81 -3.56
CA TRP A 23 1.88 8.03 -4.64
C TRP A 23 2.65 8.22 -5.95
N LYS A 24 3.35 7.17 -6.37
CA LYS A 24 3.97 7.10 -7.70
C LYS A 24 2.91 6.93 -8.81
N THR A 25 2.76 7.91 -9.70
CA THR A 25 1.84 7.86 -10.84
C THR A 25 2.31 8.76 -11.99
N GLU A 26 2.02 8.37 -13.23
CA GLU A 26 2.20 9.23 -14.41
C GLU A 26 1.05 10.23 -14.59
N GLN A 27 -0.06 10.04 -13.85
CA GLN A 27 -1.17 10.99 -13.86
C GLN A 27 -0.75 12.28 -13.18
N THR A 28 -0.68 13.36 -13.94
CA THR A 28 -0.33 14.70 -13.43
C THR A 28 -1.53 15.41 -12.82
N GLU A 29 -2.74 15.01 -13.20
CA GLU A 29 -4.00 15.62 -12.77
C GLU A 29 -4.96 14.55 -12.27
N ILE A 30 -5.36 14.67 -11.00
CA ILE A 30 -6.43 13.88 -10.41
C ILE A 30 -7.42 14.88 -9.81
N GLU A 31 -8.63 14.92 -10.38
CA GLU A 31 -9.71 15.80 -9.94
C GLU A 31 -9.96 15.67 -8.42
N GLY A 32 -9.95 16.81 -7.72
CA GLY A 32 -10.25 16.88 -6.28
C GLY A 32 -9.06 16.59 -5.37
N ILE A 33 -7.86 16.34 -5.91
CA ILE A 33 -6.67 16.04 -5.10
C ILE A 33 -6.25 17.20 -4.20
N GLU A 34 -6.52 18.44 -4.59
CA GLU A 34 -6.18 19.67 -3.87
C GLU A 34 -6.77 19.73 -2.45
N ARG A 35 -7.82 18.95 -2.19
CA ARG A 35 -8.48 18.83 -0.88
C ARG A 35 -7.72 17.92 0.09
N PHE A 36 -6.78 17.13 -0.41
CA PHE A 36 -6.06 16.10 0.34
C PHE A 36 -4.60 16.50 0.55
N LYS A 37 -4.35 17.30 1.59
CA LYS A 37 -3.02 17.87 1.89
C LYS A 37 -1.94 16.81 2.20
N ASN A 38 -2.34 15.61 2.58
CA ASN A 38 -1.48 14.50 2.94
C ASN A 38 -1.24 13.50 1.79
N VAL A 39 -1.65 13.81 0.55
CA VAL A 39 -1.42 12.95 -0.62
C VAL A 39 -0.50 13.64 -1.60
N HIS A 40 0.65 13.02 -1.87
CA HIS A 40 1.71 13.60 -2.69
C HIS A 40 1.95 12.75 -3.95
N LEU A 41 1.56 13.28 -5.11
CA LEU A 41 1.83 12.60 -6.38
C LEU A 41 3.29 12.83 -6.81
N ARG A 42 3.92 11.77 -7.33
CA ARG A 42 5.27 11.84 -7.92
C ARG A 42 5.32 10.96 -9.16
N ARG A 43 5.98 11.43 -10.22
CA ARG A 43 6.22 10.60 -11.42
C ARG A 43 7.30 9.55 -11.15
N TRP A 44 8.29 9.92 -10.34
CA TRP A 44 9.39 9.05 -9.97
C TRP A 44 9.61 9.06 -8.45
N ILE A 45 9.93 7.89 -7.91
CA ILE A 45 10.22 7.67 -6.50
C ILE A 45 11.34 6.62 -6.40
N ASN A 46 12.35 6.88 -5.55
CA ASN A 46 13.30 5.86 -5.14
C ASN A 46 12.65 4.93 -4.10
N GLN A 47 11.95 3.90 -4.58
CA GLN A 47 11.20 2.98 -3.72
C GLN A 47 12.11 2.31 -2.68
N LYS A 48 13.34 1.92 -3.03
CA LYS A 48 14.26 1.22 -2.12
C LYS A 48 14.66 2.09 -0.93
N GLU A 49 14.90 3.38 -1.17
CA GLU A 49 15.24 4.32 -0.09
C GLU A 49 14.03 4.60 0.79
N LEU A 50 12.84 4.84 0.21
CA LEU A 50 11.64 5.05 1.01
C LEU A 50 11.30 3.84 1.86
N ILE A 51 11.37 2.64 1.32
CA ILE A 51 11.09 1.40 2.07
C ILE A 51 12.00 1.27 3.30
N LYS A 52 13.26 1.72 3.21
CA LYS A 52 14.22 1.69 4.34
C LYS A 52 14.10 2.88 5.29
N HIS A 53 13.31 3.90 4.93
CA HIS A 53 13.18 5.08 5.74
C HIS A 53 12.46 4.76 7.07
N PRO A 54 12.96 5.22 8.23
CA PRO A 54 12.43 4.82 9.55
C PRO A 54 11.01 5.32 9.83
N LYS A 55 10.46 6.22 9.00
CA LYS A 55 9.06 6.66 9.07
C LYS A 55 8.12 5.89 8.13
N THR A 56 8.64 5.02 7.29
CA THR A 56 7.79 4.19 6.42
C THR A 56 7.09 3.14 7.28
N ARG A 57 5.78 3.03 7.10
CA ARG A 57 4.93 2.12 7.88
C ARG A 57 4.19 1.09 7.03
N LEU A 58 3.95 1.40 5.77
CA LEU A 58 3.14 0.57 4.89
C LEU A 58 3.54 0.82 3.44
N LEU A 59 3.67 -0.25 2.66
CA LEU A 59 3.81 -0.18 1.21
C LEU A 59 2.48 -0.53 0.53
N PHE A 60 2.05 0.27 -0.44
CA PHE A 60 0.94 -0.07 -1.33
C PHE A 60 1.49 -0.53 -2.68
N ALA A 61 1.12 -1.73 -3.13
CA ALA A 61 1.63 -2.28 -4.38
C ALA A 61 0.58 -3.13 -5.11
N HIS A 62 0.75 -3.31 -6.41
CA HIS A 62 -0.13 -4.16 -7.21
C HIS A 62 0.20 -5.67 -7.10
N GLY A 63 1.26 -6.05 -6.37
CA GLY A 63 1.64 -7.46 -6.20
C GLY A 63 2.72 -7.98 -7.15
N GLY A 64 3.54 -7.08 -7.70
CA GLY A 64 4.80 -7.49 -8.32
C GLY A 64 5.74 -8.12 -7.28
N TYR A 65 6.34 -9.27 -7.62
CA TYR A 65 7.16 -10.06 -6.70
C TYR A 65 8.33 -9.27 -6.09
N SER A 66 8.95 -8.35 -6.85
CA SER A 66 10.07 -7.53 -6.37
C SER A 66 9.66 -6.58 -5.24
N SER A 67 8.54 -5.86 -5.38
CA SER A 67 8.07 -4.91 -4.35
C SER A 67 7.73 -5.63 -3.04
N PHE A 68 7.17 -6.84 -3.15
CA PHE A 68 6.93 -7.71 -2.00
C PHE A 68 8.23 -8.10 -1.28
N LEU A 69 9.25 -8.56 -2.01
CA LEU A 69 10.53 -8.95 -1.42
C LEU A 69 11.26 -7.78 -0.76
N GLU A 70 11.21 -6.60 -1.35
CA GLU A 70 11.83 -5.40 -0.78
C GLU A 70 11.16 -4.99 0.53
N ALA A 71 9.83 -5.03 0.59
CA ALA A 71 9.08 -4.73 1.79
C ALA A 71 9.33 -5.74 2.92
N ALA A 72 9.32 -7.03 2.58
CA ALA A 72 9.63 -8.10 3.53
C ALA A 72 11.04 -7.94 4.13
N LYS A 73 12.04 -7.66 3.29
CA LYS A 73 13.43 -7.40 3.76
C LYS A 73 13.54 -6.18 4.67
N ALA A 74 12.62 -5.23 4.56
CA ALA A 74 12.64 -3.99 5.34
C ALA A 74 11.74 -4.03 6.57
N GLY A 75 11.07 -5.16 6.86
CA GLY A 75 10.19 -5.24 8.02
C GLY A 75 8.88 -4.46 7.86
N ILE A 76 8.49 -4.08 6.64
CA ILE A 76 7.29 -3.27 6.42
C ILE A 76 6.15 -4.11 5.84
N PRO A 77 4.92 -3.97 6.36
CA PRO A 77 3.76 -4.64 5.79
C PRO A 77 3.39 -4.09 4.41
N VAL A 78 2.68 -4.89 3.62
CA VAL A 78 2.26 -4.51 2.26
C VAL A 78 0.75 -4.61 2.09
N LEU A 79 0.10 -3.56 1.62
CA LEU A 79 -1.27 -3.63 1.13
C LEU A 79 -1.25 -3.88 -0.39
N LEU A 80 -1.77 -5.04 -0.80
CA LEU A 80 -1.71 -5.50 -2.17
C LEU A 80 -3.04 -5.28 -2.90
N VAL A 81 -2.97 -4.74 -4.11
CA VAL A 81 -4.12 -4.57 -5.01
C VAL A 81 -3.84 -5.31 -6.33
N PRO A 82 -4.03 -6.64 -6.39
CA PRO A 82 -3.76 -7.41 -7.59
C PRO A 82 -4.55 -6.89 -8.79
N LEU A 83 -3.85 -6.52 -9.85
CA LEU A 83 -4.46 -6.00 -11.06
C LEU A 83 -4.59 -7.08 -12.14
N PHE A 84 -3.53 -7.85 -12.42
CA PHE A 84 -3.51 -8.82 -13.52
C PHE A 84 -2.56 -10.01 -13.25
N ALA A 85 -2.72 -11.07 -14.03
CA ALA A 85 -1.79 -12.20 -14.13
C ALA A 85 -1.43 -12.85 -12.77
N ASP A 86 -0.13 -13.05 -12.53
CA ASP A 86 0.45 -13.75 -11.38
C ASP A 86 0.33 -12.98 -10.05
N GLN A 87 -0.01 -11.68 -10.11
CA GLN A 87 -0.11 -10.80 -8.94
C GLN A 87 -1.08 -11.35 -7.88
N GLY A 88 -2.16 -12.01 -8.30
CA GLY A 88 -3.11 -12.63 -7.38
C GLY A 88 -2.51 -13.81 -6.60
N ILE A 89 -1.65 -14.61 -7.24
CA ILE A 89 -0.96 -15.74 -6.61
C ILE A 89 0.08 -15.20 -5.62
N ASN A 90 0.87 -14.21 -6.05
CA ASN A 90 1.87 -13.57 -5.20
C ASN A 90 1.24 -12.92 -3.97
N ALA A 91 0.09 -12.26 -4.14
CA ALA A 91 -0.63 -11.64 -3.03
C ALA A 91 -1.18 -12.67 -2.02
N LYS A 92 -1.75 -13.78 -2.50
CA LYS A 92 -2.19 -14.87 -1.61
C LYS A 92 -1.04 -15.50 -0.83
N ARG A 93 0.13 -15.67 -1.47
CA ARG A 93 1.34 -16.16 -0.80
C ARG A 93 1.79 -15.18 0.28
N ALA A 94 1.87 -13.89 -0.05
CA ALA A 94 2.23 -12.83 0.89
C ALA A 94 1.30 -12.78 2.10
N GLN A 95 -0.02 -12.90 1.88
CA GLN A 95 -1.02 -12.93 2.95
C GLN A 95 -0.85 -14.17 3.83
N ARG A 96 -0.57 -15.34 3.24
CA ARG A 96 -0.30 -16.58 4.00
C ARG A 96 0.94 -16.47 4.89
N PHE A 97 1.95 -15.70 4.46
CA PHE A 97 3.12 -15.42 5.30
C PHE A 97 2.85 -14.42 6.43
N GLY A 98 1.67 -13.80 6.47
CA GLY A 98 1.27 -12.85 7.51
C GLY A 98 1.87 -11.47 7.32
N ILE A 99 2.29 -11.11 6.10
CA ILE A 99 3.04 -9.88 5.82
C ILE A 99 2.29 -8.90 4.90
N SER A 100 1.11 -9.28 4.43
CA SER A 100 0.29 -8.43 3.56
C SER A 100 -1.21 -8.62 3.77
N GLU A 101 -1.97 -7.58 3.44
CA GLU A 101 -3.41 -7.67 3.21
C GLU A 101 -3.72 -7.47 1.73
N ILE A 102 -4.90 -7.93 1.29
CA ILE A 102 -5.31 -7.88 -0.11
C ILE A 102 -6.58 -7.06 -0.25
N LEU A 103 -6.55 -6.07 -1.14
CA LEU A 103 -7.70 -5.33 -1.63
C LEU A 103 -8.20 -5.95 -2.94
N ASP A 104 -9.48 -6.33 -2.97
CA ASP A 104 -10.15 -6.72 -4.21
C ASP A 104 -10.51 -5.47 -5.03
N LYS A 105 -9.87 -5.33 -6.20
CA LYS A 105 -10.10 -4.22 -7.14
C LYS A 105 -11.57 -4.02 -7.55
N ARG A 106 -12.41 -5.06 -7.45
CA ARG A 106 -13.82 -5.04 -7.86
C ARG A 106 -14.71 -4.39 -6.81
N THR A 107 -14.40 -4.64 -5.54
CA THR A 107 -15.24 -4.26 -4.40
C THR A 107 -14.69 -3.10 -3.60
N LEU A 108 -13.40 -2.75 -3.77
CA LEU A 108 -12.80 -1.68 -2.98
C LEU A 108 -13.57 -0.35 -3.09
N ASN A 109 -13.61 0.33 -1.96
CA ASN A 109 -14.15 1.67 -1.77
C ASN A 109 -13.34 2.35 -0.64
N ALA A 110 -13.62 3.62 -0.38
CA ALA A 110 -12.84 4.39 0.60
C ALA A 110 -12.88 3.80 2.02
N GLU A 111 -14.03 3.26 2.44
CA GLU A 111 -14.21 2.67 3.76
C GLU A 111 -13.38 1.40 3.93
N ILE A 112 -13.45 0.47 2.97
CA ILE A 112 -12.68 -0.78 2.98
C ILE A 112 -11.19 -0.48 3.00
N VAL A 113 -10.74 0.45 2.15
CA VAL A 113 -9.33 0.86 2.07
C VAL A 113 -8.89 1.46 3.41
N GLY A 114 -9.62 2.45 3.94
CA GLY A 114 -9.27 3.09 5.20
C GLY A 114 -9.26 2.11 6.39
N LYS A 115 -10.21 1.17 6.43
CA LYS A 115 -10.28 0.12 7.45
C LYS A 115 -9.04 -0.78 7.41
N LEU A 116 -8.63 -1.25 6.24
CA LEU A 116 -7.45 -2.10 6.10
C LEU A 116 -6.16 -1.35 6.45
N ILE A 117 -6.01 -0.09 6.01
CA ILE A 117 -4.84 0.71 6.36
C ILE A 117 -4.74 0.86 7.89
N ARG A 118 -5.83 1.27 8.55
CA ARG A 118 -5.86 1.39 10.01
C ARG A 118 -5.58 0.07 10.71
N LYS A 119 -6.12 -1.05 10.22
CA LYS A 119 -5.80 -2.38 10.75
C LYS A 119 -4.30 -2.65 10.69
N MET A 120 -3.69 -2.47 9.52
CA MET A 120 -2.29 -2.79 9.30
C MET A 120 -1.32 -1.88 10.06
N LEU A 121 -1.66 -0.60 10.22
CA LEU A 121 -0.85 0.34 10.98
C LEU A 121 -0.82 0.04 12.49
N ASN A 122 -1.82 -0.68 12.99
CA ASN A 122 -1.95 -1.01 14.42
C ASN A 122 -1.66 -2.50 14.73
N ASP A 123 -1.27 -3.31 13.73
CA ASP A 123 -1.03 -4.74 13.94
C ASP A 123 0.48 -4.99 14.13
N GLU A 124 0.94 -4.97 15.38
CA GLU A 124 2.35 -5.22 15.73
C GLU A 124 2.80 -6.63 15.31
N ARG A 125 1.88 -7.60 15.27
CA ARG A 125 2.19 -8.99 14.87
C ARG A 125 2.61 -9.08 13.41
N LEU A 126 2.07 -8.21 12.55
CA LEU A 126 2.45 -8.12 11.14
C LEU A 126 3.94 -7.75 11.01
N ILE A 127 4.44 -6.90 11.91
CA ILE A 127 5.84 -6.48 11.95
C ILE A 127 6.71 -7.62 12.51
N ASP A 128 6.31 -8.22 13.63
CA ASP A 128 7.06 -9.32 14.27
C ASP A 128 7.17 -10.58 13.38
N LEU A 129 6.10 -10.91 12.66
CA LEU A 129 6.09 -12.04 11.73
C LEU A 129 7.05 -11.84 10.57
N ILE A 130 7.23 -10.60 10.11
CA ILE A 130 8.21 -10.29 9.06
C ILE A 130 9.62 -10.58 9.58
N PHE A 131 9.97 -10.20 10.81
CA PHE A 131 11.30 -10.47 11.35
C PHE A 131 11.55 -11.96 11.64
N SER A 132 10.53 -12.69 12.13
CA SER A 132 10.68 -14.11 12.51
C SER A 132 10.86 -15.10 11.35
N LYS A 133 10.50 -14.71 10.12
CA LYS A 133 10.49 -15.62 8.94
C LYS A 133 11.70 -15.45 8.02
N PHE A 134 12.52 -14.43 8.25
CA PHE A 134 13.64 -14.05 7.38
C PHE A 134 15.00 -13.96 8.13
N LEU A 135 15.01 -14.32 9.41
CA LEU A 135 16.19 -14.66 10.22
C LEU A 135 16.14 -16.14 10.58
#